data_AF-A0AAW0GLB0-F1
#
_entry.id   AF-A0AAW0GLB0-F1
#
_cell.length_a   1.000
_cell.length_b   1.000
_cell.length_c   1.000
_cell.angle_alpha   90.00
_cell.angle_beta   90.00
_cell.angle_gamma   90.00
#
_symmetry.space_group_name_H-M   'P 1'
#
loop_
_entity.id
_entity.type
_entity.pdbx_description
1 polymer ?
#
loop_
_entity_poly.entity_id
_entity_poly.type
_entity_poly.pdbx_seq_one_letter_code
_entity_poly.pdbx_strand_id
1 'polypeptide(L)'
;MSSILASLSRHTLRQLKFILPGGLVTFYLGSHNEFLRVYHEEQGLAGTLVLLSLALSAVTLGLFLYILAFPLIRGEQPNYRHWRQSGVLSTVIPLLTTSILLGWSILAYVLGRWSNLGYIWGVIGASGLYSLSFGLLGLIPAPKVRRS
;
A
#
# COMPACT_ATOMS: atom_id res chain seq x y z
N MET A 1 -26.14 -5.90 17.09
CA MET A 1 -24.90 -6.68 16.88
C MET A 1 -24.82 -7.34 15.50
N SER A 2 -25.92 -7.85 14.94
CA SER A 2 -25.98 -8.47 13.59
C SER A 2 -25.68 -7.52 12.42
N SER A 3 -26.05 -6.24 12.50
CA SER A 3 -25.86 -5.28 11.41
C SER A 3 -24.39 -4.86 11.19
N ILE A 4 -23.59 -4.79 12.26
CA ILE A 4 -22.17 -4.43 12.21
C ILE A 4 -21.37 -5.56 11.56
N LEU A 5 -21.63 -6.81 11.97
CA LEU A 5 -21.02 -8.01 11.37
C LEU A 5 -21.39 -8.17 9.89
N ALA A 6 -22.66 -7.94 9.54
CA ALA A 6 -23.11 -7.96 8.15
C ALA A 6 -22.47 -6.84 7.30
N SER A 7 -22.24 -5.65 7.90
CA SER A 7 -21.58 -4.53 7.20
C SER A 7 -20.07 -4.74 7.01
N LEU A 8 -19.40 -5.30 8.02
CA LEU A 8 -18.00 -5.73 7.95
C LEU A 8 -17.84 -6.83 6.92
N SER A 9 -18.70 -7.86 6.94
CA SER A 9 -18.71 -8.94 5.95
C SER A 9 -18.76 -8.45 4.50
N ARG A 10 -19.68 -7.52 4.17
CA ARG A 10 -19.77 -6.97 2.80
C ARG A 10 -18.56 -6.11 2.42
N HIS A 11 -17.99 -5.36 3.36
CA HIS A 11 -16.81 -4.54 3.12
C HIS A 11 -15.56 -5.40 2.92
N THR A 12 -15.35 -6.38 3.80
CA THR A 12 -14.29 -7.38 3.73
C THR A 12 -14.36 -8.17 2.43
N LEU A 13 -15.55 -8.64 2.01
CA LEU A 13 -15.73 -9.33 0.73
C LEU A 13 -15.35 -8.47 -0.48
N ARG A 14 -15.62 -7.16 -0.42
CA ARG A 14 -15.22 -6.22 -1.49
C ARG A 14 -13.72 -5.95 -1.52
N GLN A 15 -13.02 -6.02 -0.39
CA GLN A 15 -11.57 -5.87 -0.33
C GLN A 15 -10.86 -7.18 -0.69
N LEU A 16 -11.49 -8.31 -0.38
CA LEU A 16 -10.98 -9.65 -0.68
C LEU A 16 -10.71 -9.85 -2.19
N LYS A 17 -11.50 -9.21 -3.05
CA LYS A 17 -11.30 -9.24 -4.51
C LYS A 17 -9.97 -8.64 -4.98
N PHE A 18 -9.31 -7.80 -4.15
CA PHE A 18 -8.00 -7.23 -4.42
C PHE A 18 -6.89 -7.96 -3.65
N ILE A 19 -7.19 -8.44 -2.45
CA ILE A 19 -6.28 -9.25 -1.63
C ILE A 19 -5.96 -10.58 -2.31
N LEU A 20 -6.98 -11.30 -2.80
CA LEU A 20 -6.81 -12.62 -3.41
C LEU A 20 -5.90 -12.61 -4.64
N PRO A 21 -6.15 -11.80 -5.69
CA PRO A 21 -5.25 -11.78 -6.84
C PRO A 21 -3.85 -11.27 -6.47
N GLY A 22 -3.73 -10.28 -5.59
CA GLY A 22 -2.43 -9.81 -5.09
C GLY A 22 -1.65 -10.92 -4.38
N GLY A 23 -2.29 -11.59 -3.44
CA GLY A 23 -1.71 -12.70 -2.69
C GLY A 23 -1.35 -13.90 -3.57
N LEU A 24 -2.23 -14.27 -4.51
CA LEU A 24 -1.97 -15.35 -5.47
C LEU A 24 -0.76 -15.04 -6.35
N VAL A 25 -0.68 -13.83 -6.91
CA VAL A 25 0.46 -13.40 -7.73
C VAL A 25 1.75 -13.39 -6.91
N THR A 26 1.72 -12.80 -5.71
CA THR A 26 2.89 -12.76 -4.82
C THR A 26 3.36 -14.16 -4.42
N PHE A 27 2.44 -15.07 -4.11
CA PHE A 27 2.76 -16.44 -3.74
C PHE A 27 3.30 -17.24 -4.94
N TYR A 28 2.62 -17.16 -6.09
CA TYR A 28 3.00 -17.88 -7.30
C TYR A 28 4.38 -17.46 -7.82
N LEU A 29 4.67 -16.15 -7.82
CA LEU A 29 5.97 -15.64 -8.27
C LEU A 29 7.05 -15.69 -7.18
N GLY A 30 6.71 -16.05 -5.94
CA GLY A 30 7.66 -16.00 -4.82
C GLY A 30 8.28 -14.62 -4.62
N SER A 31 7.61 -13.53 -5.03
CA SER A 31 8.21 -12.19 -5.09
C SER A 31 8.67 -11.69 -3.72
N HIS A 32 8.03 -12.15 -2.64
CA HIS A 32 8.48 -11.88 -1.28
C HIS A 32 9.82 -12.57 -0.95
N ASN A 33 10.00 -13.81 -1.39
CA ASN A 33 11.24 -14.56 -1.16
C ASN A 33 12.38 -13.96 -1.98
N GLU A 34 12.14 -13.60 -3.24
CA GLU A 34 13.12 -12.91 -4.07
C GLU A 34 13.48 -11.54 -3.49
N PHE A 35 12.49 -10.80 -2.97
CA PHE A 35 12.75 -9.55 -2.28
C PHE A 35 13.65 -9.74 -1.04
N LEU A 36 13.34 -10.73 -0.18
CA LEU A 36 14.16 -11.04 0.99
C LEU A 36 15.54 -11.54 0.61
N ARG A 37 15.64 -12.33 -0.45
CA ARG A 37 16.91 -12.81 -1.00
C ARG A 37 17.80 -11.63 -1.40
N VAL A 38 17.28 -10.71 -2.21
CA VAL A 38 17.99 -9.50 -2.61
C VAL A 38 18.36 -8.64 -1.39
N TYR A 39 17.49 -8.55 -0.39
CA TYR A 39 17.80 -7.81 0.83
C TYR A 39 18.99 -8.38 1.62
N HIS A 40 19.11 -9.71 1.70
CA HIS A 40 20.16 -10.36 2.49
C HIS A 40 21.45 -10.61 1.70
N GLU A 41 21.33 -10.95 0.42
CA GLU A 41 22.46 -11.41 -0.42
C GLU A 41 23.13 -10.26 -1.17
N GLU A 42 22.38 -9.22 -1.57
CA GLU A 42 22.91 -8.16 -2.42
C GLU A 42 23.39 -6.96 -1.59
N GLN A 43 24.63 -6.54 -1.84
CA GLN A 43 25.24 -5.38 -1.18
C GLN A 43 25.27 -4.16 -2.11
N GLY A 44 25.54 -2.98 -1.54
CA GLY A 44 25.70 -1.74 -2.30
C GLY A 44 24.38 -1.13 -2.79
N LEU A 45 24.29 -0.85 -4.10
CA LEU A 45 23.14 -0.15 -4.69
C LEU A 45 21.83 -0.93 -4.54
N ALA A 46 21.86 -2.25 -4.72
CA ALA A 46 20.69 -3.11 -4.59
C ALA A 46 20.10 -3.04 -3.18
N GLY A 47 20.92 -3.26 -2.15
CA GLY A 47 20.51 -3.14 -0.74
C GLY A 47 19.97 -1.75 -0.40
N THR A 48 20.59 -0.69 -0.92
CA THR A 48 20.10 0.69 -0.73
C THR A 48 18.72 0.90 -1.35
N LEU A 49 18.50 0.40 -2.58
CA LEU A 49 17.22 0.52 -3.27
C LEU A 49 16.13 -0.33 -2.61
N VAL A 50 16.47 -1.51 -2.08
CA VAL A 50 15.56 -2.33 -1.26
C VAL A 50 15.13 -1.56 -0.01
N LEU A 51 16.08 -0.99 0.73
CA LEU A 51 15.78 -0.20 1.93
C LEU A 51 14.95 1.04 1.59
N LEU A 52 15.26 1.71 0.49
CA LEU A 52 14.49 2.87 0.02
C LEU A 52 13.06 2.47 -0.37
N SER A 53 12.88 1.33 -1.04
CA SER A 53 11.56 0.77 -1.36
C SER A 53 10.76 0.48 -0.08
N LEU A 54 11.37 -0.12 0.95
CA LEU A 54 10.73 -0.35 2.24
C LEU A 54 10.37 0.96 2.94
N ALA A 55 11.28 1.93 2.95
CA ALA A 55 11.05 3.24 3.55
C ALA A 55 9.86 3.95 2.87
N LEU A 56 9.81 3.95 1.54
CA LEU A 56 8.69 4.53 0.77
C LEU A 56 7.38 3.78 1.01
N SER A 57 7.43 2.45 1.17
CA SER A 57 6.28 1.63 1.54
C SER A 57 5.79 1.95 2.96
N ALA A 58 6.69 2.15 3.91
CA ALA A 58 6.38 2.55 5.28
C ALA A 58 5.78 3.97 5.34
N VAL A 59 6.33 4.92 4.57
CA VAL A 59 5.78 6.28 4.42
C VAL A 59 4.37 6.21 3.83
N THR A 60 4.18 5.42 2.78
CA THR A 60 2.86 5.19 2.16
C THR A 60 1.85 4.67 3.17
N LEU A 61 2.23 3.64 3.93
CA LEU A 61 1.42 3.05 5.00
C LEU A 61 1.06 4.10 6.06
N GLY A 62 2.05 4.87 6.54
CA GLY A 62 1.86 5.92 7.53
C GLY A 62 0.93 7.03 7.05
N LEU A 63 1.09 7.50 5.81
CA LEU A 63 0.22 8.52 5.22
C LEU A 63 -1.22 8.01 5.02
N PHE A 64 -1.37 6.74 4.62
CA PHE A 64 -2.70 6.13 4.49
C PHE A 64 -3.41 6.04 5.84
N LEU A 65 -2.72 5.56 6.88
CA LEU A 65 -3.23 5.53 8.24
C LEU A 65 -3.54 6.94 8.77
N TYR A 66 -2.70 7.93 8.45
CA TYR A 66 -2.94 9.32 8.79
C TYR A 66 -4.25 9.84 8.17
N ILE A 67 -4.50 9.57 6.88
CA ILE A 67 -5.77 9.94 6.23
C ILE A 67 -6.96 9.24 6.89
N LEU A 68 -6.84 7.96 7.24
CA LEU A 68 -7.90 7.22 7.95
C LEU A 68 -8.16 7.79 9.34
N ALA A 69 -7.11 8.19 10.06
CA ALA A 69 -7.21 8.78 11.39
C ALA A 69 -7.58 10.27 11.37
N PHE A 70 -7.53 10.93 10.21
CA PHE A 70 -7.81 12.36 10.07
C PHE A 70 -9.13 12.81 10.74
N PRO A 71 -10.28 12.11 10.56
CA PRO A 71 -11.52 12.48 11.22
C PRO A 71 -11.45 12.40 12.75
N LEU A 72 -10.64 11.49 13.29
CA LEU A 72 -10.44 11.35 14.74
C LEU A 72 -9.57 12.46 15.32
N ILE A 73 -8.56 12.90 14.56
CA ILE A 73 -7.60 13.92 15.01
C ILE A 73 -8.22 15.32 14.91
N ARG A 74 -8.99 15.58 13.84
CA ARG A 74 -9.53 16.93 13.55
C ARG A 74 -11.00 17.11 13.95
N GLY A 75 -11.72 16.03 14.27
CA GLY A 75 -13.15 16.10 14.59
C GLY A 75 -14.06 16.43 13.40
N GLU A 76 -13.48 16.68 12.22
CA GLU A 76 -14.19 17.06 11.00
C GLU A 76 -14.00 16.02 9.90
N GLN A 77 -14.99 15.90 9.02
CA GLN A 77 -14.91 14.99 7.88
C GLN A 77 -14.00 15.59 6.79
N PRO A 78 -12.98 14.85 6.33
CA PRO A 78 -12.09 15.31 5.26
C PRO A 78 -12.88 15.58 3.97
N ASN A 79 -12.71 16.78 3.41
CA ASN A 79 -13.31 17.15 2.12
C ASN A 79 -12.47 16.59 0.96
N TYR A 80 -12.60 15.28 0.71
CA TYR A 80 -11.89 14.61 -0.38
C TYR A 80 -12.23 15.16 -1.77
N ARG A 81 -13.39 15.80 -1.96
CA ARG A 81 -13.79 16.37 -3.25
C ARG A 81 -12.98 17.61 -3.60
N HIS A 82 -12.68 18.45 -2.61
CA HIS A 82 -11.90 19.67 -2.76
C HIS A 82 -10.56 19.59 -2.02
N TRP A 83 -9.94 18.41 -2.05
CA TRP A 83 -8.73 18.13 -1.28
C TRP A 83 -7.56 19.08 -1.59
N ARG A 84 -7.51 19.63 -2.80
CA ARG A 84 -6.51 20.64 -3.21
C ARG A 84 -6.65 21.97 -2.47
N GLN A 85 -7.85 22.31 -2.01
CA GLN A 85 -8.14 23.54 -1.27
C GLN A 85 -7.96 23.36 0.24
N SER A 86 -8.04 22.12 0.75
CA SER A 86 -7.77 21.84 2.15
C SER A 86 -6.27 21.81 2.43
N GLY A 87 -5.80 22.60 3.40
CA GLY A 87 -4.36 22.76 3.67
C GLY A 87 -3.60 21.47 3.96
N VAL A 88 -4.20 20.52 4.69
CA VAL A 88 -3.52 19.25 5.02
C VAL A 88 -3.59 18.24 3.87
N LEU A 89 -4.79 17.99 3.31
CA LEU A 89 -4.92 16.96 2.27
C LEU A 89 -4.24 17.38 0.95
N SER A 90 -4.08 18.68 0.69
CA SER A 90 -3.37 19.19 -0.49
C SER A 90 -1.90 18.79 -0.51
N THR A 91 -1.30 18.54 0.66
CA THR A 91 0.07 18.01 0.79
C THR A 91 0.09 16.50 0.92
N VAL A 92 -0.80 15.93 1.75
CA VAL A 92 -0.77 14.50 2.10
C VAL A 92 -1.12 13.61 0.90
N ILE A 93 -2.12 13.96 0.10
CA ILE A 93 -2.54 13.13 -1.04
C ILE A 93 -1.47 13.07 -2.13
N PRO A 94 -0.85 14.19 -2.56
CA PRO A 94 0.26 14.14 -3.51
C PRO A 94 1.47 13.40 -2.96
N LEU A 95 1.82 13.62 -1.68
CA LEU A 95 2.95 12.93 -1.07
C LEU A 95 2.72 11.41 -1.04
N LEU A 96 1.52 10.98 -0.66
CA LEU A 96 1.10 9.59 -0.72
C LEU A 96 1.17 9.03 -2.16
N THR A 97 0.66 9.79 -3.14
CA THR A 97 0.69 9.35 -4.54
C THR A 97 2.12 9.17 -5.03
N THR A 98 3.00 10.13 -4.73
CA THR A 98 4.42 10.09 -5.09
C THR A 98 5.14 8.95 -4.40
N SER A 99 4.89 8.70 -3.11
CA SER A 99 5.51 7.60 -2.38
C SER A 99 5.10 6.24 -2.93
N ILE A 100 3.84 6.10 -3.37
CA ILE A 100 3.33 4.89 -4.03
C ILE A 100 4.07 4.65 -5.34
N LEU A 101 4.06 5.65 -6.23
CA LEU A 101 4.65 5.50 -7.57
C LEU A 101 6.16 5.25 -7.49
N LEU A 102 6.88 6.00 -6.65
CA LEU A 102 8.31 5.80 -6.47
C LEU A 102 8.63 4.46 -5.82
N GLY A 103 7.94 4.10 -4.73
CA GLY A 103 8.18 2.84 -4.03
C GLY A 103 7.92 1.63 -4.91
N TRP A 104 6.83 1.65 -5.68
CA TRP A 104 6.50 0.58 -6.62
C TRP A 104 7.52 0.50 -7.76
N SER A 105 7.92 1.65 -8.32
CA SER A 105 8.89 1.68 -9.42
C SER A 105 10.25 1.14 -8.99
N ILE A 106 10.71 1.53 -7.80
CA ILE A 106 11.97 1.02 -7.23
C ILE A 106 11.85 -0.48 -6.95
N LEU A 107 10.75 -0.94 -6.36
CA LEU A 107 10.53 -2.36 -6.10
C LEU A 107 10.53 -3.18 -7.40
N ALA A 108 9.81 -2.72 -8.43
CA ALA A 108 9.76 -3.37 -9.73
C ALA A 108 11.13 -3.40 -10.41
N TYR A 109 11.91 -2.32 -10.29
CA TYR A 109 13.28 -2.27 -10.79
C TYR A 109 14.20 -3.23 -10.02
N VAL A 110 14.10 -3.27 -8.70
CA VAL A 110 14.88 -4.15 -7.84
C VAL A 110 14.62 -5.62 -8.18
N LEU A 111 13.35 -6.03 -8.20
CA LEU A 111 12.95 -7.38 -8.59
C LEU A 111 13.33 -7.66 -10.05
N GLY A 112 13.18 -6.69 -10.95
CA GLY A 112 13.53 -6.88 -12.36
C GLY A 112 15.02 -7.09 -12.62
N ARG A 113 15.88 -6.43 -11.85
CA ARG A 113 17.33 -6.37 -12.10
C ARG A 113 18.13 -7.36 -11.27
N TRP A 114 17.77 -7.58 -10.01
CA TRP A 114 18.56 -8.41 -9.07
C TRP A 114 17.85 -9.70 -8.65
N SER A 115 16.62 -9.94 -9.10
CA SER A 115 15.96 -11.23 -8.90
C SER A 115 15.94 -12.09 -10.16
N ASN A 116 15.69 -13.39 -9.98
CA ASN A 116 15.54 -14.33 -11.09
C ASN A 116 14.25 -14.14 -11.91
N LEU A 117 13.35 -13.23 -11.48
CA LEU A 117 12.09 -12.95 -12.16
C LEU A 117 12.31 -12.22 -13.51
N GLY A 118 13.35 -11.38 -13.59
CA GLY A 118 13.50 -10.45 -14.71
C GLY A 118 12.42 -9.35 -14.72
N TYR A 119 12.52 -8.39 -15.64
CA TYR A 119 11.72 -7.15 -15.59
C TYR A 119 10.20 -7.34 -15.67
N ILE A 120 9.70 -8.19 -16.58
CA ILE A 120 8.25 -8.37 -16.76
C ILE A 120 7.63 -8.96 -15.50
N TRP A 121 8.19 -10.06 -15.00
CA TRP A 121 7.71 -10.71 -13.79
C TRP A 121 8.02 -9.89 -12.54
N GLY A 122 9.09 -9.10 -12.53
CA GLY A 122 9.41 -8.15 -11.47
C GLY A 122 8.34 -7.06 -11.32
N VAL A 123 7.84 -6.51 -12.44
CA VAL A 123 6.72 -5.55 -12.45
C VAL A 123 5.42 -6.20 -11.96
N ILE A 124 5.12 -7.42 -12.42
CA ILE A 124 3.93 -8.17 -11.98
C ILE A 124 4.02 -8.49 -10.48
N GLY A 125 5.18 -8.96 -10.01
CA GLY A 125 5.46 -9.28 -8.62
C GLY A 125 5.34 -8.07 -7.69
N ALA A 126 5.93 -6.94 -8.08
CA ALA A 126 5.81 -5.67 -7.35
C ALA A 126 4.34 -5.21 -7.27
N SER A 127 3.61 -5.33 -8.38
CA SER A 127 2.18 -5.00 -8.42
C SER A 127 1.34 -5.93 -7.54
N GLY A 128 1.66 -7.24 -7.49
CA GLY A 128 1.04 -8.20 -6.59
C GLY A 128 1.26 -7.84 -5.12
N LEU A 129 2.50 -7.52 -4.75
CA LEU A 129 2.86 -7.09 -3.39
C LEU A 129 2.13 -5.82 -2.96
N TYR A 130 2.04 -4.83 -3.85
CA TYR A 130 1.29 -3.59 -3.61
C TYR A 130 -0.22 -3.84 -3.50
N SER A 131 -0.80 -4.67 -4.38
CA SER A 131 -2.22 -5.03 -4.33
C SER A 131 -2.57 -5.77 -3.04
N LEU A 132 -1.70 -6.69 -2.60
CA LEU A 132 -1.85 -7.40 -1.34
C LEU A 132 -1.79 -6.41 -0.16
N SER A 133 -0.77 -5.54 -0.13
CA SER A 133 -0.58 -4.56 0.95
C SER A 133 -1.75 -3.59 1.06
N PHE A 134 -2.20 -3.01 -0.06
CA PHE A 134 -3.36 -2.12 -0.08
C PHE A 134 -4.67 -2.83 0.20
N GLY A 135 -4.84 -4.06 -0.27
CA GLY A 135 -6.01 -4.87 0.04
C GLY A 135 -6.12 -5.13 1.54
N LEU A 136 -5.01 -5.50 2.18
CA LEU A 136 -4.94 -5.67 3.64
C LEU A 136 -5.24 -4.37 4.38
N LEU A 137 -4.68 -3.24 3.91
CA LEU A 137 -5.00 -1.92 4.47
C LEU A 137 -6.48 -1.56 4.33
N GLY A 138 -7.09 -1.92 3.22
CA GLY A 138 -8.50 -1.71 2.96
C GLY A 138 -9.41 -2.47 3.92
N LEU A 139 -8.91 -3.46 4.67
CA LEU A 139 -9.66 -4.13 5.73
C LEU A 139 -9.83 -3.26 6.97
N ILE A 140 -8.98 -2.24 7.15
CA ILE A 140 -9.07 -1.33 8.30
C ILE A 140 -10.32 -0.46 8.12
N PRO A 141 -11.29 -0.53 9.05
CA PRO A 141 -12.52 0.24 8.94
C PRO A 141 -12.23 1.73 9.15
N ALA A 142 -12.78 2.58 8.26
CA ALA A 142 -12.69 4.02 8.42
C ALA A 142 -13.53 4.48 9.64
N PRO A 143 -12.97 5.29 10.55
CA PRO A 143 -13.72 5.85 11.67
C PRO A 143 -14.87 6.74 11.19
N LYS A 144 -16.07 6.51 11.71
CA LYS A 144 -17.25 7.34 11.41
C LYS A 144 -17.44 8.36 12.52
N VAL A 145 -17.15 9.64 12.25
CA VAL A 145 -17.54 10.74 13.14
C VAL A 145 -19.05 10.95 13.01
N ARG A 146 -19.78 10.89 14.13
CA ARG A 146 -21.22 11.10 14.19
C ARG A 146 -21.51 12.57 13.88
N ARG A 147 -22.21 12.86 12.78
CA ARG A 147 -22.72 14.20 12.51
C ARG A 147 -23.78 14.51 13.57
N SER A 148 -23.51 15.47 14.45
CA SER A 148 -24.50 16.10 15.33
C SER A 148 -25.33 17.11 14.56
#